data_AF-A0A392N1Y2-F1
#
_entry.id   AF-A0A392N1Y2-F1
#
_cell.length_a   1.000
_cell.length_b   1.000
_cell.length_c   1.000
_cell.angle_alpha   90.00
_cell.angle_beta   90.00
_cell.angle_gamma   90.00
#
_symmetry.space_group_name_H-M   'P 1'
#
loop_
_entity.id
_entity.type
_entity.pdbx_description
1 polymer ?
#
loop_
_entity_poly.entity_id
_entity_poly.type
_entity_poly.pdbx_seq_one_letter_code
_entity_poly.pdbx_strand_id
1 'polypeptide(L)'
;MSYVLCLLHVKQRIAVLHLEERCERAIQWALKMEPSIKHLVVSGGVASNQYVRARLDTVVKKNGLQLVCPPPRLCTDNGVMVAWTGIEHFRVGRYDPPPPAEDPEDFV
;
A
#
# COMPACT_ATOMS: atom_id res chain seq x y z
N MET A 1 4.22 -30.49 17.14
CA MET A 1 3.68 -29.85 15.92
C MET A 1 2.42 -29.00 16.16
N SER A 2 1.41 -29.50 16.88
CA SER A 2 0.08 -28.82 17.02
C SER A 2 0.11 -27.42 17.68
N TYR A 3 0.89 -27.26 18.76
CA TYR A 3 0.97 -25.98 19.49
C TYR A 3 1.65 -24.85 18.70
N VAL A 4 2.72 -25.13 17.96
CA VAL A 4 3.44 -24.11 17.16
C VAL A 4 2.57 -23.58 16.04
N LEU A 5 1.84 -24.47 15.36
CA LEU A 5 0.89 -24.09 14.32
C LEU A 5 -0.26 -23.24 14.90
N CYS A 6 -0.79 -23.61 16.07
CA CYS A 6 -1.81 -22.84 16.77
C CYS A 6 -1.33 -21.42 17.12
N LEU A 7 -0.12 -21.28 17.67
CA LEU A 7 0.46 -19.96 18.02
C LEU A 7 0.66 -19.06 16.80
N LEU A 8 1.08 -19.60 15.65
CA LEU A 8 1.22 -18.84 14.40
C LEU A 8 -0.14 -18.34 13.89
N HIS A 9 -1.17 -19.18 13.92
CA HIS A 9 -2.53 -18.80 13.53
C HIS A 9 -3.09 -17.72 14.44
N VAL A 10 -2.88 -17.82 15.76
CA VAL A 10 -3.31 -16.80 16.72
C VAL A 10 -2.61 -15.47 16.45
N LYS A 11 -1.28 -15.48 16.24
CA LYS A 11 -0.53 -14.25 15.94
C LYS A 11 -1.02 -13.57 14.66
N GLN A 12 -1.18 -14.32 13.57
CA GLN A 12 -1.70 -13.78 12.32
C GLN A 12 -3.11 -13.20 12.50
N ARG A 13 -3.98 -13.90 13.25
CA ARG A 13 -5.33 -13.43 13.54
C ARG A 13 -5.34 -12.11 14.29
N ILE A 14 -4.53 -11.97 15.34
CA ILE A 14 -4.46 -10.72 16.12
C ILE A 14 -3.94 -9.56 15.27
N ALA A 15 -2.89 -9.79 14.48
CA ALA A 15 -2.38 -8.78 13.56
C ALA A 15 -3.44 -8.33 12.55
N VAL A 16 -4.22 -9.27 12.00
CA VAL A 16 -5.29 -8.96 11.05
C VAL A 16 -6.45 -8.23 11.71
N LEU A 17 -6.87 -8.62 12.92
CA LEU A 17 -7.89 -7.88 13.68
C LEU A 17 -7.48 -6.42 13.91
N HIS A 18 -6.21 -6.19 14.22
CA HIS A 18 -5.69 -4.83 14.36
C HIS A 18 -5.75 -4.06 13.04
N LEU A 19 -5.35 -4.68 11.93
CA LEU A 19 -5.44 -4.07 10.60
C LEU A 19 -6.89 -3.72 10.24
N GLU A 20 -7.85 -4.60 10.52
CA GLU A 20 -9.27 -4.34 10.28
C GLU A 20 -9.75 -3.10 11.04
N GLU A 21 -9.46 -3.01 12.34
CA GLU A 21 -9.87 -1.87 13.17
C GLU A 21 -9.25 -0.55 12.67
N ARG A 22 -7.95 -0.57 12.34
CA ARG A 22 -7.24 0.62 11.85
C ARG A 22 -7.73 1.04 10.48
N CYS A 23 -7.93 0.11 9.55
CA CYS A 23 -8.43 0.40 8.22
C CYS A 23 -9.87 0.92 8.26
N GLU A 24 -10.76 0.31 9.06
CA GLU A 24 -12.12 0.80 9.25
C GLU A 24 -12.12 2.26 9.73
N ARG A 25 -11.36 2.56 10.79
CA ARG A 25 -11.24 3.93 11.31
C ARG A 25 -10.69 4.92 10.27
N ALA A 26 -9.67 4.50 9.52
CA ALA A 26 -9.08 5.34 8.47
C ALA A 26 -10.08 5.62 7.36
N ILE A 27 -10.89 4.64 6.94
CA ILE A 27 -11.95 4.81 5.95
C ILE A 27 -13.00 5.82 6.45
N GLN A 28 -13.45 5.68 7.71
CA GLN A 28 -14.42 6.63 8.28
C GLN A 28 -13.90 8.06 8.30
N TRP A 29 -12.61 8.26 8.58
CA TRP A 29 -11.98 9.58 8.52
C TRP A 29 -11.85 10.08 7.09
N ALA A 30 -11.39 9.23 6.17
CA ALA A 30 -11.23 9.57 4.76
C ALA A 30 -12.57 10.00 4.13
N LEU A 31 -13.65 9.26 4.37
CA LEU A 31 -14.99 9.58 3.85
C LEU A 31 -15.57 10.88 4.42
N LYS A 32 -15.21 11.25 5.66
CA LYS A 32 -15.60 12.55 6.23
C LYS A 32 -14.88 13.72 5.57
N MET A 33 -13.62 13.52 5.17
CA MET A 33 -12.81 14.55 4.51
C MET A 33 -13.10 14.64 3.02
N GLU A 34 -13.28 13.50 2.36
CA GLU A 34 -13.55 13.38 0.92
C GLU A 34 -14.58 12.27 0.68
N PRO A 35 -15.88 12.61 0.65
CA PRO A 35 -16.96 11.65 0.42
C PRO A 35 -16.91 10.93 -0.93
N SER A 36 -16.15 11.44 -1.91
CA SER A 36 -16.05 10.84 -3.24
C SER A 36 -15.05 9.67 -3.33
N ILE A 37 -14.30 9.35 -2.25
CA ILE A 37 -13.41 8.19 -2.22
C ILE A 37 -14.20 6.90 -2.42
N LYS A 38 -13.74 6.08 -3.38
CA LYS A 38 -14.38 4.79 -3.72
C LYS A 38 -13.50 3.57 -3.48
N HIS A 39 -12.21 3.76 -3.24
CA HIS A 39 -11.25 2.65 -3.24
C HIS A 39 -10.32 2.71 -2.03
N LEU A 40 -10.03 1.54 -1.46
CA LEU A 40 -8.85 1.34 -0.60
C LEU A 40 -7.83 0.53 -1.38
N VAL A 41 -6.63 1.07 -1.56
CA VAL A 41 -5.52 0.36 -2.22
C VAL A 41 -4.61 -0.24 -1.16
N VAL A 42 -4.33 -1.54 -1.25
CA VAL A 42 -3.41 -2.25 -0.35
C VAL A 42 -2.31 -2.92 -1.18
N SER A 43 -1.08 -2.43 -1.05
CA SER A 43 0.13 -2.93 -1.71
C SER A 43 1.15 -3.45 -0.68
N GLY A 44 2.30 -3.97 -1.14
CA GLY A 44 3.33 -4.56 -0.29
C GLY A 44 3.21 -6.09 -0.13
N GLY A 45 4.20 -6.71 0.50
CA GLY A 45 4.24 -8.17 0.70
C GLY A 45 3.08 -8.72 1.53
N VAL A 46 2.61 -7.96 2.53
CA VAL A 46 1.45 -8.33 3.36
C VAL A 46 0.17 -8.34 2.54
N ALA A 47 0.06 -7.49 1.51
CA ALA A 47 -1.06 -7.52 0.58
C ALA A 47 -1.12 -8.84 -0.18
N SER A 48 -0.03 -9.59 -0.36
CA SER A 48 -0.06 -10.91 -1.03
C SER A 48 -0.69 -12.02 -0.17
N ASN A 49 -0.94 -11.78 1.12
CA ASN A 49 -1.58 -12.75 2.00
C ASN A 49 -3.11 -12.79 1.75
N GLN A 50 -3.61 -13.92 1.27
CA GLN A 50 -5.03 -14.09 0.91
C GLN A 50 -5.97 -13.89 2.11
N TYR A 51 -5.56 -14.31 3.31
CA TYR A 51 -6.36 -14.11 4.52
C TYR A 51 -6.48 -12.62 4.86
N VAL A 52 -5.38 -11.86 4.78
CA VAL A 52 -5.41 -10.40 4.95
C VAL A 52 -6.34 -9.76 3.91
N ARG A 53 -6.21 -10.13 2.63
CA ARG A 53 -7.07 -9.60 1.54
C ARG A 53 -8.56 -9.81 1.82
N ALA A 54 -8.95 -11.04 2.14
CA ALA A 54 -10.37 -11.37 2.36
C ALA A 54 -10.96 -10.60 3.55
N ARG A 55 -10.17 -10.44 4.62
CA ARG A 55 -10.57 -9.71 5.83
C ARG A 55 -10.71 -8.21 5.57
N LEU A 56 -9.75 -7.59 4.90
CA LEU A 56 -9.84 -6.19 4.50
C LEU A 56 -10.93 -5.92 3.45
N ASP A 57 -11.17 -6.83 2.51
CA ASP A 57 -12.27 -6.72 1.53
C ASP A 57 -13.63 -6.65 2.23
N THR A 58 -13.81 -7.41 3.32
CA THR A 58 -15.02 -7.35 4.16
C THR A 58 -15.19 -5.96 4.79
N VAL A 59 -14.10 -5.39 5.35
CA VAL A 59 -14.11 -4.03 5.93
C VAL A 59 -14.46 -2.97 4.89
N VAL A 60 -13.85 -3.06 3.71
CA VAL A 60 -14.01 -2.08 2.64
C VAL A 60 -15.42 -2.12 2.04
N LYS A 61 -15.97 -3.33 1.80
CA LYS A 61 -17.35 -3.52 1.30
C LYS A 61 -18.40 -3.01 2.29
N LYS A 62 -18.20 -3.21 3.59
CA LYS A 62 -19.10 -2.68 4.63
C LYS A 62 -19.23 -1.16 4.56
N ASN A 63 -18.21 -0.49 4.05
CA ASN A 63 -18.16 0.96 3.88
C ASN A 63 -18.55 1.44 2.48
N GLY A 64 -18.98 0.55 1.59
CA GLY A 64 -19.35 0.91 0.21
C GLY A 64 -18.16 1.23 -0.69
N LEU A 65 -16.94 0.86 -0.31
CA LEU A 65 -15.73 1.02 -1.10
C LEU A 65 -15.36 -0.29 -1.82
N GLN A 66 -14.35 -0.23 -2.68
CA GLN A 66 -13.73 -1.37 -3.34
C GLN A 66 -12.27 -1.56 -2.92
N LEU A 67 -11.87 -2.80 -2.63
CA LEU A 67 -10.48 -3.13 -2.33
C LEU A 67 -9.70 -3.33 -3.64
N VAL A 68 -8.57 -2.64 -3.77
CA VAL A 68 -7.65 -2.80 -4.89
C VAL A 68 -6.33 -3.33 -4.37
N CYS A 69 -5.93 -4.51 -4.85
CA CYS A 69 -4.61 -5.07 -4.58
C CYS A 69 -3.83 -5.19 -5.89
N PRO A 70 -2.68 -4.51 -6.06
CA PRO A 70 -1.86 -4.67 -7.26
C PRO A 70 -1.37 -6.12 -7.44
N PRO A 71 -1.00 -6.52 -8.66
CA PRO A 71 -0.32 -7.78 -8.91
C PRO A 71 0.91 -7.96 -8.01
N PRO A 72 1.18 -9.15 -7.46
CA PRO A 72 2.29 -9.36 -6.52
C PRO A 72 3.65 -8.87 -7.01
N ARG A 73 3.94 -8.99 -8.32
CA ARG A 73 5.17 -8.51 -8.96
C ARG A 73 5.40 -6.99 -8.85
N LEU A 74 4.34 -6.22 -8.61
CA LEU A 74 4.39 -4.76 -8.43
C LEU A 74 4.37 -4.36 -6.95
N CYS A 75 4.10 -5.30 -6.04
CA CYS A 75 4.03 -5.04 -4.60
C CYS A 75 5.37 -5.15 -3.88
N THR A 76 6.39 -5.70 -4.52
CA THR A 76 7.78 -5.72 -4.04
C THR A 76 8.55 -4.53 -4.59
N ASP A 77 9.61 -4.10 -3.91
CA ASP A 77 10.44 -2.99 -4.39
C ASP A 77 10.95 -3.26 -5.81
N ASN A 78 10.63 -2.36 -6.74
CA ASN A 78 10.96 -2.49 -8.15
C ASN A 78 11.19 -1.11 -8.80
N GLY A 79 11.97 -1.06 -9.89
CA GLY A 79 12.25 0.19 -10.61
C GLY A 79 11.02 0.80 -11.29
N VAL A 80 9.96 0.01 -11.54
CA VAL A 80 8.73 0.50 -12.20
C VAL A 80 8.00 1.51 -11.32
N MET A 81 7.92 1.28 -10.00
CA MET A 81 7.26 2.22 -9.09
C MET A 81 8.01 3.56 -9.01
N VAL A 82 9.35 3.53 -9.09
CA VAL A 82 10.21 4.73 -9.11
C VAL A 82 10.01 5.49 -10.42
N ALA A 83 10.10 4.81 -11.55
CA ALA A 83 9.89 5.41 -12.87
C ALA A 83 8.48 6.00 -13.02
N TRP A 84 7.45 5.29 -12.55
CA TRP A 84 6.07 5.79 -12.59
C TRP A 84 5.88 7.04 -11.75
N THR A 85 6.42 7.06 -10.53
CA THR A 85 6.41 8.24 -9.66
C THR A 85 7.10 9.42 -10.33
N GLY A 86 8.25 9.19 -10.97
CA GLY A 86 8.97 10.22 -11.75
C GLY A 86 8.15 10.79 -12.90
N ILE A 87 7.44 9.95 -13.66
CA ILE A 87 6.54 10.40 -14.74
C ILE A 87 5.39 11.25 -14.20
N GLU A 88 4.73 10.82 -13.12
CA GLU A 88 3.63 11.56 -12.49
C GLU A 88 4.10 12.92 -11.96
N HIS A 89 5.29 12.97 -11.35
CA HIS A 89 5.94 14.19 -10.91
C HIS A 89 6.28 15.14 -12.07
N PHE A 90 6.90 14.61 -13.13
CA PHE A 90 7.27 15.38 -14.31
C PHE A 90 6.04 16.03 -14.97
N ARG A 91 4.93 15.31 -15.07
CA ARG A 91 3.65 15.81 -15.63
C ARG A 91 3.07 17.00 -14.89
N VAL A 92 3.31 17.12 -13.59
CA VAL A 92 2.84 18.25 -12.77
C VAL A 92 3.95 19.30 -12.53
N GLY A 93 5.07 19.20 -13.25
CA GLY A 93 6.19 20.13 -13.12
C GLY A 93 6.99 20.00 -11.82
N ARG A 94 6.89 18.84 -11.14
CA ARG A 94 7.54 18.59 -9.84
C ARG A 94 8.84 17.79 -10.01
N TYR A 95 9.84 18.41 -10.62
CA TYR A 95 11.17 17.82 -10.82
C TYR A 95 12.25 18.89 -10.64
N ASP A 96 13.44 18.45 -10.22
CA ASP A 96 14.63 19.29 -10.23
C ASP A 96 15.29 19.22 -11.61
N PRO A 97 15.91 20.31 -12.09
CA PRO A 97 16.70 20.24 -13.31
C PRO A 97 17.77 19.14 -13.16
N PRO A 98 18.10 18.43 -14.26
CA PRO A 98 19.17 17.46 -14.20
C PRO A 98 20.45 18.16 -13.71
N PRO A 99 21.31 17.48 -12.94
CA PRO A 99 22.60 18.02 -12.59
C PRO A 99 23.38 18.42 -13.85
N PRO A 100 24.30 19.40 -13.76
CA PRO A 100 25.17 19.75 -14.87
C PRO A 100 25.89 18.52 -15.44
N ALA A 101 26.18 18.51 -16.74
CA ALA A 101 26.88 17.40 -17.39
C ALA A 101 28.33 17.21 -16.88
N GLU A 102 28.90 18.24 -16.25
CA GLU A 102 30.20 18.24 -15.60
C GLU A 102 29.98 18.75 -14.17
N ASP A 103 30.10 17.87 -13.18
CA ASP A 103 30.12 18.28 -11.77
C ASP A 103 31.58 18.63 -11.39
N PRO A 104 31.86 19.80 -10.79
CA PRO A 104 33.19 20.11 -10.29
C PRO A 104 33.76 19.04 -9.32
N GLU A 105 32.89 18.25 -8.68
CA GLU A 105 33.27 17.12 -7.82
C GLU A 105 33.70 15.86 -8.60
N ASP A 106 33.35 15.72 -9.88
CA ASP A 106 33.75 14.58 -10.73
C ASP A 106 35.25 14.59 -11.08
N PHE A 107 35.93 15.72 -10.86
CA PHE A 107 37.35 15.94 -11.18
C PHE A 107 38.27 15.98 -9.95
N VAL A 108 37.75 15.66 -8.76
CA VAL A 108 38.49 15.64 -7.47
C VAL A 108 38.78 14.21 -7.02
#